data_AF-A0A9K3P4R2-F1
#
_entry.id   AF-A0A9K3P4R2-F1
#
_cell.length_a   1.000
_cell.length_b   1.000
_cell.length_c   1.000
_cell.angle_alpha   90.00
_cell.angle_beta   90.00
_cell.angle_gamma   90.00
#
_symmetry.space_group_name_H-M   'P 1'
#
loop_
_entity.id
_entity.type
_entity.pdbx_description
1 polymer ?
#
loop_
_entity_poly.entity_id
_entity_poly.type
_entity_poly.pdbx_seq_one_letter_code
_entity_poly.pdbx_strand_id
1 'polypeptide(L)'
;MEPMDITFLNHLDVSHDNYTLKVRIIKLWRQPSFKVPGETYAIEMILMDEEGNKIQATVMNKYFVKFEKLLEESVCLLIKKPSLGDNTSSYKCVDHPHKLFLNFDSTVKKCNDFLGPIHGFSFTAFDQLRGNLIPDDSTVDLIGYVHTFFEIEEFKRKNGKLSKKMNLQLHDLEARNIFVTLFDSYAEKMWNYLSKKEDGVLAVIILQFGRYKFLRGRAYVSTFYSASSLYIDDDIDEITVFKKKFDTLYFRQLFSMHIPRFTLICFYNIILYSFINSLLAKEGDETASSHRVTSSLMLPNWRDDFLTKTVYHTMAEVNEIDQVTTVIVVGTIKCITQGIEWFYNACKKCNKKVITKHIASEIPDGSDQFEEKQILECTNQSCNEHVVFAIPRFKIPLRVQDKTGVLSLTLFDRDAQKILKKSAKELVDKILDGETNIFPNEFKDLVDKKFAFKIDIANFNLKNNYKFFTVIKLTDDPAIISDLEKKYKVEQPSSLESFDVHCTDSQSQDMVNIKDSISGTGENETPLSVSDISTGRTLLQNESTKKTNIYGELKRNLVEVYDLDESPGRSATKPRQDPTEGLKGVSEPTLLVPKIEK
;
A
#
# COMPACT_ATOMS: atom_id res chain seq x y z
N MET A 1 -54.50 2.64 23.45
CA MET A 1 -53.66 2.72 22.24
C MET A 1 -53.22 1.30 22.01
N GLU A 2 -53.75 0.60 20.99
CA GLU A 2 -53.31 -0.76 20.70
C GLU A 2 -51.78 -0.78 20.51
N PRO A 3 -51.07 -1.79 21.01
CA PRO A 3 -49.64 -1.92 20.78
C PRO A 3 -49.44 -1.97 19.27
N MET A 4 -48.75 -0.97 18.74
CA MET A 4 -48.45 -0.91 17.32
C MET A 4 -47.43 -2.00 17.04
N ASP A 5 -47.83 -3.03 16.30
CA ASP A 5 -46.97 -4.17 16.00
C ASP A 5 -45.84 -3.72 15.06
N ILE A 6 -44.61 -3.66 15.58
CA ILE A 6 -43.42 -3.24 14.84
C ILE A 6 -42.77 -4.50 14.27
N THR A 7 -42.54 -4.51 12.96
CA THR A 7 -41.85 -5.61 12.27
C THR A 7 -40.37 -5.28 12.08
N PHE A 8 -39.49 -6.19 12.50
CA PHE A 8 -38.05 -6.13 12.23
C PHE A 8 -37.73 -6.53 10.79
N LEU A 9 -36.59 -6.05 10.27
CA LEU A 9 -36.26 -6.21 8.85
C LEU A 9 -36.00 -7.68 8.46
N ASN A 10 -35.48 -8.49 9.38
CA ASN A 10 -35.27 -9.93 9.13
C ASN A 10 -36.58 -10.75 9.14
N HIS A 11 -37.71 -10.16 9.55
CA HIS A 11 -39.03 -10.81 9.58
C HIS A 11 -39.90 -10.39 8.38
N LEU A 12 -39.31 -9.73 7.39
CA LEU A 12 -40.02 -9.33 6.18
C LEU A 12 -40.22 -10.51 5.24
N ASP A 13 -41.47 -10.67 4.80
CA ASP A 13 -41.92 -11.69 3.85
C ASP A 13 -42.64 -11.01 2.66
N VAL A 14 -42.35 -11.46 1.44
CA VAL A 14 -42.98 -10.94 0.21
C VAL A 14 -44.49 -11.23 0.12
N SER A 15 -45.00 -12.16 0.92
CA SER A 15 -46.42 -12.53 0.99
C SER A 15 -47.29 -11.59 1.82
N HIS A 16 -46.69 -10.67 2.59
CA HIS A 16 -47.42 -9.66 3.35
C HIS A 16 -47.00 -8.24 2.94
N ASP A 17 -47.92 -7.28 3.02
CA ASP A 17 -47.73 -5.91 2.55
C ASP A 17 -48.02 -4.84 3.62
N ASN A 18 -48.51 -5.26 4.81
CA ASN A 18 -48.93 -4.37 5.88
C ASN A 18 -47.92 -4.29 7.03
N TYR A 19 -46.68 -3.94 6.71
CA TYR A 19 -45.63 -3.78 7.71
C TYR A 19 -45.66 -2.39 8.36
N THR A 20 -45.32 -2.34 9.65
CA THR A 20 -44.92 -1.10 10.33
C THR A 20 -43.46 -1.27 10.78
N LEU A 21 -42.56 -0.52 10.16
CA LEU A 21 -41.12 -0.58 10.43
C LEU A 21 -40.71 0.62 11.26
N LYS A 22 -39.89 0.38 12.28
CA LYS A 22 -39.19 1.42 13.04
C LYS A 22 -37.71 1.33 12.68
N VAL A 23 -37.22 2.35 11.97
CA VAL A 23 -35.90 2.30 11.32
C VAL A 23 -35.17 3.63 11.38
N ARG A 24 -33.84 3.60 11.31
CA ARG A 24 -32.97 4.76 11.10
C ARG A 24 -32.45 4.78 9.67
N ILE A 25 -32.41 5.96 9.05
CA ILE A 25 -31.68 6.14 7.79
C ILE A 25 -30.19 6.25 8.10
N ILE A 26 -29.39 5.24 7.76
CA ILE A 26 -27.94 5.26 7.97
C ILE A 26 -27.17 5.78 6.75
N LYS A 27 -27.79 5.75 5.57
CA LYS A 27 -27.26 6.35 4.35
C LYS A 27 -28.37 6.80 3.42
N LEU A 28 -28.20 7.94 2.75
CA LEU A 28 -29.16 8.44 1.75
C LEU A 28 -28.43 9.11 0.59
N TRP A 29 -28.83 8.80 -0.65
CA TRP A 29 -28.29 9.44 -1.85
C TRP A 29 -29.33 9.59 -2.95
N ARG A 30 -29.02 10.48 -3.90
CA ARG A 30 -29.82 10.69 -5.10
C ARG A 30 -29.22 9.92 -6.25
N GLN A 31 -30.03 9.09 -6.89
CA GLN A 31 -29.66 8.40 -8.11
C GLN A 31 -29.98 9.29 -9.31
N PRO A 32 -28.99 9.69 -10.13
CA PRO A 32 -29.26 10.48 -11.34
C PRO A 32 -30.02 9.66 -12.38
N SER A 33 -30.85 10.33 -13.18
CA SER A 33 -31.54 9.73 -14.31
C SER A 33 -30.57 9.47 -15.46
N PHE A 34 -30.56 8.24 -15.96
CA PHE A 34 -29.82 7.88 -17.17
C PHE A 34 -30.49 8.43 -18.43
N LYS A 35 -31.81 8.64 -18.39
CA LYS A 35 -32.60 9.11 -19.55
C LYS A 35 -32.58 10.63 -19.67
N VAL A 36 -32.56 11.35 -18.55
CA VAL A 36 -32.69 12.80 -18.51
C VAL A 36 -31.52 13.40 -17.72
N PRO A 37 -30.52 14.00 -18.40
CA PRO A 37 -29.39 14.63 -17.73
C PRO A 37 -29.84 15.70 -16.75
N GLY A 38 -29.28 15.68 -15.53
CA GLY A 38 -29.60 16.66 -14.48
C GLY A 38 -30.83 16.32 -13.63
N GLU A 39 -31.65 15.35 -14.03
CA GLU A 39 -32.79 14.91 -13.22
C GLU A 39 -32.37 13.80 -12.24
N THR A 40 -33.01 13.75 -11.07
CA THR A 40 -32.88 12.63 -10.12
C THR A 40 -33.95 11.59 -10.41
N TYR A 41 -33.55 10.34 -10.66
CA TYR A 41 -34.46 9.21 -10.89
C TYR A 41 -35.13 8.71 -9.60
N ALA A 42 -34.34 8.57 -8.54
CA ALA A 42 -34.80 8.05 -7.26
C ALA A 42 -33.97 8.60 -6.10
N ILE A 43 -34.57 8.62 -4.91
CA ILE A 43 -33.85 8.72 -3.63
C ILE A 43 -33.64 7.29 -3.15
N GLU A 44 -32.39 6.91 -3.01
CA GLU A 44 -31.96 5.62 -2.51
C GLU A 44 -31.47 5.80 -1.07
N MET A 45 -31.72 4.81 -0.22
CA MET A 45 -31.33 4.84 1.17
C MET A 45 -31.03 3.46 1.73
N ILE A 46 -30.26 3.41 2.80
CA ILE A 46 -30.08 2.23 3.63
C ILE A 46 -30.80 2.49 4.96
N LEU A 47 -31.74 1.60 5.28
CA LEU A 47 -32.50 1.61 6.51
C LEU A 47 -31.93 0.57 7.46
N MET A 48 -31.94 0.89 8.76
CA MET A 48 -31.51 -0.02 9.81
C MET A 48 -32.55 -0.09 10.92
N ASP A 49 -32.91 -1.28 11.39
CA ASP A 49 -33.82 -1.44 12.53
C ASP A 49 -33.09 -1.37 13.89
N GLU A 50 -33.83 -1.53 14.98
CA GLU A 50 -33.27 -1.44 16.34
C GLU A 50 -32.31 -2.61 16.67
N GLU A 51 -32.39 -3.72 15.94
CA GLU A 51 -31.48 -4.87 16.07
C GLU A 51 -30.22 -4.72 15.22
N GLY A 52 -30.14 -3.69 14.37
CA GLY A 52 -29.00 -3.43 13.50
C GLY A 52 -29.07 -4.15 12.14
N ASN A 53 -30.18 -4.81 11.82
CA ASN A 53 -30.41 -5.38 10.50
C ASN A 53 -30.56 -4.24 9.50
N LYS A 54 -30.11 -4.44 8.26
CA LYS A 54 -30.09 -3.40 7.22
C LYS A 54 -30.88 -3.85 6.00
N ILE A 55 -31.52 -2.90 5.33
CA ILE A 55 -32.17 -3.13 4.04
C ILE A 55 -32.04 -1.88 3.16
N GLN A 56 -31.95 -2.08 1.84
CA GLN A 56 -32.05 -0.96 0.90
C GLN A 56 -33.50 -0.55 0.72
N ALA A 57 -33.75 0.75 0.58
CA ALA A 57 -35.05 1.30 0.24
C ALA A 57 -34.95 2.37 -0.83
N THR A 58 -36.01 2.53 -1.63
CA THR A 58 -36.05 3.52 -2.71
C THR A 58 -37.37 4.28 -2.74
N VAL A 59 -37.27 5.54 -3.15
CA VAL A 59 -38.40 6.42 -3.46
C VAL A 59 -38.21 6.86 -4.90
N MET A 60 -39.17 6.54 -5.77
CA MET A 60 -39.16 7.00 -7.16
C MET A 60 -39.48 8.51 -7.24
N ASN A 61 -38.92 9.21 -8.23
CA ASN A 61 -39.12 10.65 -8.46
C ASN A 61 -40.58 11.13 -8.30
N LYS A 62 -41.54 10.38 -8.87
CA LYS A 62 -42.99 10.67 -8.76
C LYS A 62 -43.53 10.81 -7.33
N TYR A 63 -42.81 10.31 -6.31
CA TYR A 63 -43.20 10.38 -4.90
C TYR A 63 -42.34 11.35 -4.07
N PHE A 64 -41.43 12.11 -4.68
CA PHE A 64 -40.58 13.07 -3.96
C PHE A 64 -41.39 14.12 -3.21
N VAL A 65 -42.42 14.67 -3.84
CA VAL A 65 -43.31 15.68 -3.23
C VAL A 65 -43.85 15.23 -1.86
N LYS A 66 -44.09 13.92 -1.70
CA LYS A 66 -44.62 13.33 -0.47
C LYS A 66 -43.54 13.07 0.58
N PHE A 67 -42.40 12.52 0.17
CA PHE A 67 -41.44 11.93 1.11
C PHE A 67 -40.16 12.74 1.30
N GLU A 68 -39.71 13.49 0.31
CA GLU A 68 -38.37 14.09 0.28
C GLU A 68 -38.04 14.91 1.53
N LYS A 69 -38.98 15.72 2.02
CA LYS A 69 -38.80 16.57 3.22
C LYS A 69 -38.74 15.79 4.54
N LEU A 70 -39.08 14.50 4.52
CA LEU A 70 -39.07 13.63 5.69
C LEU A 70 -37.80 12.78 5.77
N LEU A 71 -37.02 12.72 4.70
CA LEU A 71 -35.90 11.80 4.52
C LEU A 71 -34.59 12.56 4.62
N GLU A 72 -33.88 12.33 5.71
CA GLU A 72 -32.56 12.90 6.00
C GLU A 72 -31.70 11.81 6.65
N GLU A 73 -30.39 11.80 6.40
CA GLU A 73 -29.48 10.87 7.07
C GLU A 73 -29.57 11.03 8.60
N SER A 74 -29.41 9.92 9.34
CA SER A 74 -29.54 9.81 10.80
C SER A 74 -30.94 10.01 11.39
N VAL A 75 -31.95 10.41 10.61
CA VAL A 75 -33.32 10.51 11.10
C VAL A 75 -33.92 9.12 11.33
N CYS A 76 -34.59 8.96 12.47
CA CYS A 76 -35.36 7.77 12.79
C CYS A 76 -36.81 7.95 12.33
N LEU A 77 -37.36 6.91 11.73
CA LEU A 77 -38.62 6.91 11.01
C LEU A 77 -39.49 5.73 11.43
N LEU A 78 -40.79 5.99 11.44
CA LEU A 78 -41.81 4.99 11.41
C LEU A 78 -42.41 4.93 10.00
N ILE A 79 -42.21 3.80 9.33
CA ILE A 79 -42.65 3.55 7.96
C ILE A 79 -43.78 2.52 8.00
N LYS A 80 -44.97 2.89 7.51
CA LYS A 80 -46.11 1.97 7.38
C LYS A 80 -46.39 1.65 5.93
N LYS A 81 -46.76 0.40 5.66
CA LYS A 81 -47.09 -0.13 4.33
C LYS A 81 -46.03 0.17 3.26
N PRO A 82 -44.73 -0.09 3.51
CA PRO A 82 -43.78 -0.13 2.42
C PRO A 82 -44.06 -1.36 1.55
N SER A 83 -43.83 -1.26 0.24
CA SER A 83 -43.85 -2.45 -0.61
C SER A 83 -42.49 -3.15 -0.54
N LEU A 84 -42.49 -4.47 -0.57
CA LEU A 84 -41.28 -5.30 -0.60
C LEU A 84 -41.17 -5.95 -1.99
N GLY A 85 -39.98 -5.94 -2.59
CA GLY A 85 -39.72 -6.62 -3.85
C GLY A 85 -38.30 -7.13 -3.94
N ASP A 86 -38.00 -7.91 -4.98
CA ASP A 86 -36.67 -8.48 -5.18
C ASP A 86 -35.61 -7.39 -5.39
N ASN A 87 -34.45 -7.58 -4.76
CA ASN A 87 -33.30 -6.73 -4.98
C ASN A 87 -32.51 -7.23 -6.20
N THR A 88 -32.93 -6.76 -7.38
CA THR A 88 -32.29 -7.06 -8.68
C THR A 88 -31.14 -6.10 -9.02
N SER A 89 -30.71 -5.27 -8.07
CA SER A 89 -29.60 -4.33 -8.29
C SER A 89 -28.31 -5.08 -8.58
N SER A 90 -27.59 -4.69 -9.63
CA SER A 90 -26.28 -5.25 -9.98
C SER A 90 -25.21 -4.99 -8.92
N TYR A 91 -25.41 -3.95 -8.10
CA TYR A 91 -24.60 -3.66 -6.93
C TYR A 91 -25.48 -3.54 -5.69
N LYS A 92 -25.20 -4.37 -4.68
CA LYS A 92 -25.94 -4.43 -3.42
C LYS A 92 -25.09 -3.85 -2.31
N CYS A 93 -25.45 -2.67 -1.82
CA CYS A 93 -24.75 -2.04 -0.69
C CYS A 93 -25.00 -2.77 0.64
N VAL A 94 -26.08 -3.57 0.67
CA VAL A 94 -26.44 -4.45 1.77
C VAL A 94 -26.82 -5.78 1.16
N ASP A 95 -26.26 -6.86 1.69
CA ASP A 95 -26.57 -8.22 1.24
C ASP A 95 -27.93 -8.66 1.81
N HIS A 96 -29.00 -8.17 1.17
CA HIS A 96 -30.37 -8.52 1.48
C HIS A 96 -31.10 -8.91 0.18
N PRO A 97 -31.87 -10.02 0.16
CA PRO A 97 -32.53 -10.52 -1.06
C PRO A 97 -33.61 -9.57 -1.56
N HIS A 98 -34.24 -8.82 -0.66
CA HIS A 98 -35.32 -7.89 -0.96
C HIS A 98 -34.92 -6.42 -0.77
N LYS A 99 -35.68 -5.52 -1.40
CA LYS A 99 -35.58 -4.06 -1.33
C LYS A 99 -36.95 -3.46 -1.02
N LEU A 100 -36.98 -2.40 -0.22
CA LEU A 100 -38.21 -1.68 0.11
C LEU A 100 -38.51 -0.55 -0.89
N PHE A 101 -39.79 -0.34 -1.16
CA PHE A 101 -40.28 0.72 -2.04
C PHE A 101 -41.29 1.57 -1.29
N LEU A 102 -41.01 2.88 -1.20
CA LEU A 102 -41.95 3.84 -0.64
C LEU A 102 -42.84 4.37 -1.75
N ASN A 103 -44.08 3.89 -1.74
CA ASN A 103 -45.09 4.17 -2.76
C ASN A 103 -46.15 5.14 -2.23
N PHE A 104 -47.15 5.44 -3.07
CA PHE A 104 -48.23 6.36 -2.69
C PHE A 104 -48.96 5.97 -1.40
N ASP A 105 -49.12 4.67 -1.12
CA ASP A 105 -49.84 4.18 0.07
C ASP A 105 -48.97 4.15 1.33
N SER A 106 -47.65 4.25 1.18
CA SER A 106 -46.72 4.22 2.31
C SER A 106 -46.84 5.50 3.14
N THR A 107 -46.74 5.37 4.46
CA THR A 107 -46.73 6.50 5.39
C THR A 107 -45.40 6.58 6.11
N VAL A 108 -44.79 7.76 6.14
CA VAL A 108 -43.52 8.01 6.84
C VAL A 108 -43.75 9.06 7.91
N LYS A 109 -43.31 8.80 9.13
CA LYS A 109 -43.32 9.77 10.24
C LYS A 109 -41.98 9.73 10.96
N LYS A 110 -41.51 10.88 11.48
CA LYS A 110 -40.34 10.90 12.37
C LYS A 110 -40.66 10.11 13.66
N CYS A 111 -39.69 9.36 14.14
CA CYS A 111 -39.72 8.56 15.35
C CYS A 111 -38.61 9.08 16.28
N ASN A 112 -38.96 9.34 17.54
CA ASN A 112 -38.02 9.91 18.52
C ASN A 112 -37.56 8.90 19.59
N ASP A 113 -38.20 7.73 19.61
CA ASP A 113 -38.03 6.64 20.59
C ASP A 113 -37.32 5.43 19.96
N PHE A 114 -36.40 5.66 19.03
CA PHE A 114 -35.60 4.60 18.40
C PHE A 114 -34.44 4.19 19.32
N LEU A 115 -34.38 2.92 19.68
CA LEU A 115 -33.41 2.35 20.61
C LEU A 115 -32.43 1.37 19.93
N GLY A 116 -31.91 1.75 18.77
CA GLY A 116 -30.92 0.98 18.01
C GLY A 116 -29.55 1.64 17.89
N PRO A 117 -28.60 0.98 17.21
CA PRO A 117 -27.28 1.54 16.91
C PRO A 117 -27.35 2.89 16.18
N ILE A 118 -26.34 3.74 16.36
CA ILE A 118 -26.30 5.05 15.69
C ILE A 118 -25.85 4.91 14.24
N HIS A 119 -24.73 4.23 14.02
CA HIS A 119 -24.09 4.08 12.71
C HIS A 119 -24.31 2.71 12.08
N GLY A 120 -24.51 1.67 12.91
CA GLY A 120 -24.67 0.31 12.43
C GLY A 120 -23.42 -0.26 11.78
N PHE A 121 -22.22 0.02 12.30
CA PHE A 121 -20.99 -0.52 11.71
C PHE A 121 -20.95 -2.05 11.82
N SER A 122 -20.56 -2.70 10.72
CA SER A 122 -20.35 -4.16 10.62
C SER A 122 -18.92 -4.42 10.15
N PHE A 123 -17.94 -4.20 11.04
CA PHE A 123 -16.53 -4.22 10.68
C PHE A 123 -16.07 -5.59 10.18
N THR A 124 -15.39 -5.61 9.03
CA THR A 124 -14.77 -6.81 8.48
C THR A 124 -13.29 -6.84 8.86
N ALA A 125 -12.83 -7.97 9.41
CA ALA A 125 -11.45 -8.15 9.81
C ALA A 125 -10.51 -8.21 8.59
N PHE A 126 -9.33 -7.59 8.70
CA PHE A 126 -8.42 -7.47 7.55
C PHE A 126 -7.92 -8.83 7.06
N ASP A 127 -7.78 -9.83 7.94
CA ASP A 127 -7.38 -11.18 7.52
C ASP A 127 -8.43 -11.90 6.68
N GLN A 128 -9.72 -11.65 6.89
CA GLN A 128 -10.76 -12.22 6.02
C GLN A 128 -10.63 -11.66 4.60
N LEU A 129 -10.35 -10.35 4.50
CA LEU A 129 -10.16 -9.67 3.23
C LEU A 129 -8.88 -10.13 2.53
N ARG A 130 -7.76 -10.20 3.26
CA ARG A 130 -6.46 -10.65 2.71
C ARG A 130 -6.46 -12.13 2.34
N GLY A 131 -7.21 -12.95 3.06
CA GLY A 131 -7.39 -14.38 2.78
C GLY A 131 -8.36 -14.67 1.65
N ASN A 132 -8.97 -13.65 1.03
CA ASN A 132 -10.02 -13.80 0.01
C ASN A 132 -11.18 -14.69 0.49
N LEU A 133 -11.62 -14.47 1.73
CA LEU A 133 -12.65 -15.29 2.39
C LEU A 133 -14.08 -14.74 2.20
N ILE A 134 -14.23 -13.64 1.48
CA ILE A 134 -15.52 -13.06 1.12
C ILE A 134 -15.61 -12.85 -0.39
N PRO A 135 -16.82 -12.85 -0.99
CA PRO A 135 -16.97 -12.67 -2.43
C PRO A 135 -16.46 -11.32 -2.92
N ASP A 136 -15.92 -11.27 -4.13
CA ASP A 136 -15.63 -10.02 -4.83
C ASP A 136 -16.89 -9.16 -4.93
N ASP A 137 -16.70 -7.83 -4.92
CA ASP A 137 -17.74 -6.81 -4.95
C ASP A 137 -18.67 -6.75 -3.73
N SER A 138 -18.37 -7.53 -2.69
CA SER A 138 -19.02 -7.42 -1.39
C SER A 138 -18.80 -6.04 -0.77
N THR A 139 -19.80 -5.56 -0.02
CA THR A 139 -19.71 -4.30 0.72
C THR A 139 -19.20 -4.56 2.15
N VAL A 140 -18.20 -3.81 2.61
CA VAL A 140 -17.52 -4.00 3.90
C VAL A 140 -17.38 -2.69 4.67
N ASP A 141 -17.38 -2.78 6.00
CA ASP A 141 -17.00 -1.66 6.87
C ASP A 141 -15.60 -1.89 7.43
N LEU A 142 -14.74 -0.87 7.37
CA LEU A 142 -13.36 -0.93 7.87
C LEU A 142 -13.13 0.10 8.96
N ILE A 143 -12.30 -0.24 9.93
CA ILE A 143 -11.70 0.69 10.89
C ILE A 143 -10.19 0.44 10.95
N GLY A 144 -9.40 1.50 10.87
CA GLY A 144 -7.95 1.38 10.89
C GLY A 144 -7.26 2.73 10.95
N TYR A 145 -5.98 2.72 11.35
CA TYR A 145 -5.14 3.89 11.23
C TYR A 145 -4.57 4.00 9.83
N VAL A 146 -4.42 5.24 9.36
CA VAL A 146 -3.78 5.55 8.09
C VAL A 146 -2.28 5.39 8.28
N HIS A 147 -1.72 4.29 7.78
CA HIS A 147 -0.29 4.05 7.83
C HIS A 147 0.44 4.78 6.69
N THR A 148 -0.17 4.82 5.51
CA THR A 148 0.40 5.51 4.35
C THR A 148 -0.69 6.08 3.48
N PHE A 149 -0.40 7.19 2.80
CA PHE A 149 -1.27 7.82 1.83
C PHE A 149 -0.45 8.38 0.67
N PHE A 150 -1.07 8.50 -0.50
CA PHE A 150 -0.42 9.04 -1.71
C PHE A 150 -1.07 10.35 -2.13
N GLU A 151 -0.35 11.12 -2.93
CA GLU A 151 -0.90 12.32 -3.56
C GLU A 151 -2.16 12.01 -4.37
N ILE A 152 -3.06 13.00 -4.43
CA ILE A 152 -4.24 12.90 -5.28
C ILE A 152 -3.80 12.79 -6.74
N GLU A 153 -4.35 11.80 -7.43
CA GLU A 153 -4.18 11.60 -8.86
C GLU A 153 -5.44 12.02 -9.60
N GLU A 154 -5.28 12.82 -10.65
CA GLU A 154 -6.37 13.15 -11.57
C GLU A 154 -6.37 12.18 -12.75
N PHE A 155 -7.56 11.71 -13.14
CA PHE A 155 -7.73 10.81 -14.27
C PHE A 155 -9.02 11.08 -15.01
N LYS A 156 -9.10 10.58 -16.24
CA LYS A 156 -10.31 10.66 -17.07
C LYS A 156 -11.03 9.32 -17.05
N ARG A 157 -12.29 9.30 -16.62
CA ARG A 157 -13.14 8.09 -16.63
C ARG A 157 -13.48 7.67 -18.07
N LYS A 158 -13.95 6.42 -18.23
CA LYS A 158 -14.49 5.90 -19.50
C LYS A 158 -15.55 6.81 -20.15
N ASN A 159 -16.36 7.48 -19.33
CA ASN A 159 -17.39 8.42 -19.80
C ASN A 159 -16.84 9.83 -20.15
N GLY A 160 -15.53 10.02 -20.14
CA GLY A 160 -14.85 11.28 -20.43
C GLY A 160 -14.80 12.28 -19.28
N LYS A 161 -15.47 12.00 -18.14
CA LYS A 161 -15.48 12.88 -16.96
C LYS A 161 -14.14 12.83 -16.23
N LEU A 162 -13.59 14.00 -15.90
CA LEU A 162 -12.43 14.14 -15.00
C LEU A 162 -12.82 13.71 -13.57
N SER A 163 -11.94 12.97 -12.93
CA SER A 163 -12.14 12.40 -11.60
C SER A 163 -10.81 12.38 -10.84
N LYS A 164 -10.90 12.32 -9.51
CA LYS A 164 -9.74 12.26 -8.63
C LYS A 164 -9.74 10.97 -7.83
N LYS A 165 -8.56 10.40 -7.57
CA LYS A 165 -8.40 9.30 -6.61
C LYS A 165 -7.25 9.57 -5.65
N MET A 166 -7.36 9.04 -4.45
CA MET A 166 -6.31 9.00 -3.43
C MET A 166 -6.24 7.58 -2.89
N ASN A 167 -5.07 6.95 -3.00
CA ASN A 167 -4.87 5.63 -2.40
C ASN A 167 -4.30 5.79 -0.98
N LEU A 168 -4.69 4.89 -0.08
CA LEU A 168 -4.30 4.82 1.31
C LEU A 168 -3.91 3.37 1.64
N GLN A 169 -3.09 3.21 2.68
CA GLN A 169 -2.88 1.94 3.34
C GLN A 169 -3.38 2.08 4.78
N LEU A 170 -4.41 1.30 5.11
CA LEU A 170 -4.92 1.21 6.47
C LEU A 170 -4.28 0.04 7.18
N HIS A 171 -4.03 0.21 8.47
CA HIS A 171 -3.61 -0.86 9.35
C HIS A 171 -4.61 -1.05 10.49
N ASP A 172 -4.78 -2.30 10.90
CA ASP A 172 -5.55 -2.64 12.09
C ASP A 172 -4.67 -2.74 13.35
N LEU A 173 -5.27 -3.16 14.46
CA LEU A 173 -4.58 -3.32 15.75
C LEU A 173 -3.47 -4.38 15.74
N GLU A 174 -3.45 -5.29 14.76
CA GLU A 174 -2.45 -6.35 14.60
C GLU A 174 -1.39 -5.97 13.55
N ALA A 175 -1.36 -4.71 13.11
CA ALA A 175 -0.48 -4.19 12.07
C ALA A 175 -0.63 -4.91 10.71
N ARG A 176 -1.78 -5.56 10.49
CA ARG A 176 -2.15 -6.07 9.17
C ARG A 176 -2.60 -4.90 8.32
N ASN A 177 -2.30 -4.96 7.03
CA ASN A 177 -2.59 -3.87 6.12
C ASN A 177 -3.66 -4.22 5.08
N ILE A 178 -4.38 -3.19 4.64
CA ILE A 178 -5.26 -3.24 3.47
C ILE A 178 -5.16 -1.96 2.67
N PHE A 179 -5.34 -2.06 1.35
CA PHE A 179 -5.32 -0.91 0.45
C PHE A 179 -6.72 -0.33 0.32
N VAL A 180 -6.82 0.99 0.49
CA VAL A 180 -8.07 1.73 0.37
C VAL A 180 -7.95 2.80 -0.70
N THR A 181 -8.90 2.85 -1.64
CA THR A 181 -8.97 3.88 -2.68
C THR A 181 -10.16 4.79 -2.43
N LEU A 182 -9.89 6.07 -2.17
CA LEU A 182 -10.90 7.11 -2.04
C LEU A 182 -11.06 7.84 -3.38
N PHE A 183 -12.30 8.10 -3.78
CA PHE A 183 -12.58 8.82 -5.02
C PHE A 183 -13.22 10.20 -4.80
N ASP A 184 -12.92 11.15 -5.68
CA ASP A 184 -13.47 12.50 -5.75
C ASP A 184 -13.54 13.21 -4.38
N SER A 185 -14.73 13.55 -3.91
CA SER A 185 -14.96 14.30 -2.67
C SER A 185 -14.41 13.58 -1.44
N TYR A 186 -14.35 12.24 -1.44
CA TYR A 186 -13.71 11.48 -0.37
C TYR A 186 -12.19 11.67 -0.37
N ALA A 187 -11.56 11.65 -1.55
CA ALA A 187 -10.14 11.91 -1.71
C ALA A 187 -9.78 13.34 -1.26
N GLU A 188 -10.56 14.33 -1.69
CA GLU A 188 -10.35 15.72 -1.29
C GLU A 188 -10.57 15.95 0.21
N LYS A 189 -11.63 15.36 0.80
CA LYS A 189 -11.89 15.41 2.25
C LYS A 189 -10.69 14.85 3.03
N MET A 190 -10.18 13.71 2.60
CA MET A 190 -9.05 13.05 3.26
C MET A 190 -7.74 13.83 3.11
N TRP A 191 -7.44 14.28 1.89
CA TRP A 191 -6.24 15.07 1.62
C TRP A 191 -6.22 16.36 2.44
N ASN A 192 -7.31 17.11 2.45
CA ASN A 192 -7.43 18.34 3.23
C ASN A 192 -7.26 18.12 4.74
N TYR A 193 -7.65 16.94 5.24
CA TYR A 193 -7.44 16.55 6.64
C TYR A 193 -5.96 16.22 6.89
N LEU A 194 -5.38 15.32 6.09
CA LEU A 194 -4.01 14.85 6.28
C LEU A 194 -2.95 15.93 6.03
N SER A 195 -3.15 16.82 5.06
CA SER A 195 -2.21 17.92 4.77
C SER A 195 -2.09 18.95 5.90
N LYS A 196 -3.04 18.99 6.83
CA LYS A 196 -3.06 19.90 7.99
C LYS A 196 -2.63 19.21 9.29
N LYS A 197 -2.46 17.89 9.26
CA LYS A 197 -2.17 17.10 10.46
C LYS A 197 -0.68 17.19 10.78
N GLU A 198 -0.34 17.32 12.05
CA GLU A 198 1.04 17.34 12.51
C GLU A 198 1.75 16.00 12.26
N ASP A 199 3.04 16.07 11.92
CA ASP A 199 3.87 14.89 11.70
C ASP A 199 3.90 13.99 12.95
N GLY A 200 3.66 12.69 12.76
CA GLY A 200 3.67 11.69 13.82
C GLY A 200 2.32 11.44 14.51
N VAL A 201 1.29 12.26 14.25
CA VAL A 201 -0.07 11.98 14.73
C VAL A 201 -0.78 11.04 13.75
N LEU A 202 -1.10 9.82 14.20
CA LEU A 202 -1.84 8.86 13.37
C LEU A 202 -3.30 9.29 13.22
N ALA A 203 -3.84 9.17 12.00
CA ALA A 203 -5.25 9.37 11.73
C ALA A 203 -5.99 8.03 11.78
N VAL A 204 -7.11 7.95 12.49
CA VAL A 204 -7.97 6.77 12.46
C VAL A 204 -9.20 7.09 11.63
N ILE A 205 -9.52 6.19 10.69
CA ILE A 205 -10.70 6.33 9.85
C ILE A 205 -11.63 5.15 10.00
N ILE A 206 -12.92 5.42 9.79
CA ILE A 206 -13.91 4.40 9.48
C ILE A 206 -14.38 4.63 8.04
N LEU A 207 -14.26 3.59 7.21
CA LEU A 207 -14.88 3.55 5.89
C LEU A 207 -16.07 2.59 5.96
N GLN A 208 -17.28 3.14 5.93
CA GLN A 208 -18.52 2.37 5.88
C GLN A 208 -18.96 2.16 4.43
N PHE A 209 -19.48 0.99 4.13
CA PHE A 209 -19.93 0.56 2.81
C PHE A 209 -18.86 0.69 1.72
N GLY A 210 -17.63 0.27 2.01
CA GLY A 210 -16.56 0.16 1.03
C GLY A 210 -16.75 -1.07 0.13
N ARG A 211 -16.43 -0.97 -1.15
CA ARG A 211 -16.48 -2.09 -2.09
C ARG A 211 -15.20 -2.90 -2.00
N TYR A 212 -15.29 -4.16 -1.61
CA TYR A 212 -14.16 -5.08 -1.56
C TYR A 212 -13.89 -5.72 -2.93
N LYS A 213 -12.60 -5.93 -3.23
CA LYS A 213 -12.18 -6.70 -4.40
C LYS A 213 -10.81 -7.34 -4.17
N PHE A 214 -10.64 -8.59 -4.59
CA PHE A 214 -9.38 -9.31 -4.52
C PHE A 214 -8.75 -9.44 -5.91
N LEU A 215 -7.57 -8.85 -6.10
CA LEU A 215 -6.89 -8.90 -7.38
C LEU A 215 -5.40 -9.17 -7.22
N ARG A 216 -4.87 -10.09 -8.05
CA ARG A 216 -3.44 -10.43 -8.14
C ARG A 216 -2.84 -10.75 -6.76
N GLY A 217 -3.61 -11.42 -5.91
CA GLY A 217 -3.18 -11.86 -4.57
C GLY A 217 -3.27 -10.78 -3.48
N ARG A 218 -3.99 -9.68 -3.71
CA ARG A 218 -4.16 -8.59 -2.72
C ARG A 218 -5.61 -8.12 -2.60
N ALA A 219 -5.93 -7.68 -1.40
CA ALA A 219 -7.23 -7.12 -1.04
C ALA A 219 -7.25 -5.59 -1.23
N TYR A 220 -8.29 -5.11 -1.89
CA TYR A 220 -8.57 -3.69 -2.12
C TYR A 220 -9.96 -3.35 -1.61
N VAL A 221 -10.11 -2.16 -1.05
CA VAL A 221 -11.42 -1.60 -0.71
C VAL A 221 -11.53 -0.19 -1.28
N SER A 222 -12.59 0.12 -2.01
CA SER A 222 -12.78 1.45 -2.59
C SER A 222 -14.11 2.11 -2.18
N THR A 223 -14.13 3.44 -2.16
CA THR A 223 -15.38 4.17 -1.93
C THR A 223 -16.31 4.02 -3.11
N PHE A 224 -17.57 3.67 -2.85
CA PHE A 224 -18.65 3.78 -3.82
C PHE A 224 -19.23 5.20 -3.80
N TYR A 225 -19.24 5.86 -4.97
CA TYR A 225 -19.48 7.30 -5.14
C TYR A 225 -20.69 7.86 -4.37
N SER A 226 -21.74 7.06 -4.18
CA SER A 226 -22.99 7.54 -3.54
C SER A 226 -23.34 6.88 -2.22
N ALA A 227 -22.81 5.68 -1.91
CA ALA A 227 -23.28 4.89 -0.75
C ALA A 227 -22.26 4.78 0.39
N SER A 228 -20.96 5.01 0.14
CA SER A 228 -19.97 4.95 1.21
C SER A 228 -20.09 6.13 2.18
N SER A 229 -19.58 5.96 3.39
CA SER A 229 -19.39 7.03 4.37
C SER A 229 -17.97 6.96 4.91
N LEU A 230 -17.31 8.11 5.01
CA LEU A 230 -15.93 8.24 5.49
C LEU A 230 -15.89 9.13 6.73
N TYR A 231 -15.53 8.54 7.86
CA TYR A 231 -15.35 9.20 9.14
C TYR A 231 -13.86 9.32 9.43
N ILE A 232 -13.38 10.53 9.77
CA ILE A 232 -11.94 10.82 9.88
C ILE A 232 -11.66 11.45 11.23
N ASP A 233 -11.14 10.66 12.16
CA ASP A 233 -10.92 11.09 13.55
C ASP A 233 -12.16 11.76 14.19
N ASP A 234 -13.35 11.40 13.71
CA ASP A 234 -14.62 11.91 14.22
C ASP A 234 -14.86 11.42 15.67
N ASP A 235 -15.65 12.18 16.43
CA ASP A 235 -16.03 11.85 17.80
C ASP A 235 -17.06 10.70 17.81
N ILE A 236 -16.54 9.49 17.63
CA ILE A 236 -17.28 8.23 17.51
C ILE A 236 -16.65 7.22 18.47
N ASP A 237 -17.48 6.54 19.26
CA ASP A 237 -17.05 5.59 20.30
C ASP A 237 -16.10 4.53 19.74
N GLU A 238 -16.39 3.98 18.56
CA GLU A 238 -15.55 2.98 17.90
C GLU A 238 -14.15 3.51 17.57
N ILE A 239 -14.03 4.76 17.10
CA ILE A 239 -12.75 5.42 16.84
C ILE A 239 -11.99 5.63 18.15
N THR A 240 -12.67 6.14 19.18
CA THR A 240 -12.08 6.41 20.50
C THR A 240 -11.57 5.12 21.16
N VAL A 241 -12.36 4.04 21.12
CA VAL A 241 -11.98 2.72 21.62
C VAL A 241 -10.82 2.14 20.81
N PHE A 242 -10.84 2.28 19.48
CA PHE A 242 -9.77 1.80 18.61
C PHE A 242 -8.44 2.51 18.91
N LYS A 243 -8.43 3.85 19.03
CA LYS A 243 -7.25 4.64 19.41
C LYS A 243 -6.69 4.19 20.76
N LYS A 244 -7.54 4.07 21.78
CA LYS A 244 -7.12 3.63 23.12
C LYS A 244 -6.50 2.23 23.11
N LYS A 245 -7.08 1.29 22.36
CA LYS A 245 -6.51 -0.07 22.20
C LYS A 245 -5.17 -0.03 21.49
N PHE A 246 -5.05 0.78 20.43
CA PHE A 246 -3.81 0.96 19.70
C PHE A 246 -2.69 1.51 20.59
N ASP A 247 -2.96 2.60 21.32
CA ASP A 247 -2.00 3.18 22.26
C ASP A 247 -1.56 2.14 23.29
N THR A 248 -2.50 1.40 23.88
CA THR A 248 -2.21 0.35 24.86
C THR A 248 -1.29 -0.74 24.30
N LEU A 249 -1.53 -1.18 23.05
CA LEU A 249 -0.71 -2.19 22.38
C LEU A 249 0.69 -1.65 22.04
N TYR A 250 0.75 -0.42 21.54
CA TYR A 250 2.00 0.28 21.23
C TYR A 250 2.86 0.46 22.48
N PHE A 251 2.28 0.92 23.58
CA PHE A 251 2.96 1.01 24.88
C PHE A 251 3.38 -0.37 25.40
N ARG A 252 2.53 -1.39 25.32
CA ARG A 252 2.87 -2.75 25.77
C ARG A 252 4.05 -3.35 25.00
N GLN A 253 4.18 -3.05 23.71
CA GLN A 253 5.31 -3.47 22.88
C GLN A 253 6.62 -2.78 23.31
N LEU A 254 6.55 -1.50 23.71
CA LEU A 254 7.67 -0.77 24.31
C LEU A 254 8.08 -1.32 25.69
N PHE A 255 7.12 -1.77 26.50
CA PHE A 255 7.37 -2.36 27.83
C PHE A 255 7.83 -3.83 27.80
N SER A 256 7.51 -4.58 26.74
CA SER A 256 7.95 -5.98 26.56
C SER A 256 9.42 -6.10 26.17
N MET A 257 10.07 -5.00 25.78
CA MET A 257 11.53 -4.91 25.76
C MET A 257 12.02 -4.78 27.20
N HIS A 258 12.73 -5.79 27.71
CA HIS A 258 13.38 -5.75 29.03
C HIS A 258 14.34 -4.55 29.14
N ILE A 259 13.82 -3.42 29.61
CA ILE A 259 14.60 -2.25 30.01
C ILE A 259 14.50 -2.19 31.55
N PRO A 260 15.63 -2.17 32.29
CA PRO A 260 15.61 -2.20 33.75
C PRO A 260 14.89 -0.97 34.34
N ARG A 261 14.09 -1.21 35.40
CA ARG A 261 13.14 -0.28 36.06
C ARG A 261 13.67 1.11 36.46
N PHE A 262 14.96 1.39 36.34
CA PHE A 262 15.56 2.67 36.72
C PHE A 262 15.51 3.77 35.63
N THR A 263 15.38 3.43 34.34
CA THR A 263 15.23 4.45 33.28
C THR A 263 13.79 4.92 33.10
N LEU A 264 12.81 4.16 33.57
CA LEU A 264 11.39 4.48 33.36
C LEU A 264 10.93 5.72 34.14
N ILE A 265 11.52 5.98 35.32
CA ILE A 265 11.21 7.16 36.14
C ILE A 265 11.77 8.43 35.49
N CYS A 266 12.89 8.34 34.75
CA CYS A 266 13.46 9.49 34.05
C CYS A 266 12.65 9.87 32.80
N PHE A 267 12.13 8.90 32.04
CA PHE A 267 11.26 9.19 30.89
C PHE A 267 9.87 9.70 31.31
N TYR A 268 9.29 9.18 32.40
CA TYR A 268 8.02 9.69 32.93
C TYR A 268 8.14 11.14 33.43
N ASN A 269 9.25 11.52 34.07
CA ASN A 269 9.47 12.90 34.49
C ASN A 269 9.72 13.84 33.31
N ILE A 270 10.38 13.41 32.24
CA ILE A 270 10.63 14.26 31.05
C ILE A 270 9.34 14.52 30.26
N ILE A 271 8.47 13.52 30.09
CA ILE A 271 7.19 13.69 29.40
C ILE A 271 6.18 14.48 30.26
N LEU A 272 6.18 14.28 31.58
CA LEU A 272 5.35 15.09 32.48
C LEU A 272 5.84 16.54 32.55
N TYR A 273 7.16 16.77 32.50
CA TYR A 273 7.77 18.10 32.48
C TYR A 273 7.49 18.85 31.15
N SER A 274 7.48 18.15 30.01
CA SER A 274 7.09 18.77 28.73
C SER A 274 5.59 19.10 28.68
N PHE A 275 4.74 18.25 29.26
CA PHE A 275 3.29 18.49 29.34
C PHE A 275 2.94 19.64 30.29
N ILE A 276 3.63 19.78 31.43
CA ILE A 276 3.44 20.91 32.37
C ILE A 276 3.95 22.23 31.77
N ASN A 277 5.07 22.23 31.05
CA ASN A 277 5.56 23.44 30.39
C ASN A 277 4.69 23.86 29.20
N SER A 278 4.02 22.91 28.53
CA SER A 278 3.01 23.19 27.50
C SER A 278 1.76 23.88 28.08
N LEU A 279 1.48 23.76 29.37
CA LEU A 279 0.38 24.44 30.05
C LEU A 279 0.75 25.85 30.55
N LEU A 280 2.05 26.17 30.64
CA LEU A 280 2.55 27.45 31.17
C LEU A 280 3.04 28.41 30.07
N ALA A 281 3.29 27.94 28.86
CA ALA A 281 3.71 28.77 27.73
C ALA A 281 2.51 29.41 26.99
N LYS A 282 1.77 30.28 27.68
CA LYS A 282 0.97 31.34 27.03
C LYS A 282 1.43 32.67 27.61
N GLU A 283 2.42 33.26 26.95
CA GLU A 283 2.70 34.71 26.82
C GLU A 283 4.15 34.88 26.34
N GLY A 284 4.37 35.64 25.26
CA GLY A 284 5.69 36.22 24.96
C GLY A 284 6.22 36.06 23.54
N ASP A 285 5.91 37.10 22.77
CA ASP A 285 6.29 37.57 21.42
C ASP A 285 7.72 37.32 20.85
N GLU A 286 7.79 37.49 19.52
CA GLU A 286 8.90 37.30 18.57
C GLU A 286 10.02 38.36 18.63
N THR A 287 11.22 38.05 18.10
CA THR A 287 11.91 38.86 17.04
C THR A 287 13.32 38.35 16.60
N ALA A 288 13.50 38.33 15.26
CA ALA A 288 14.67 38.76 14.46
C ALA A 288 15.92 37.86 14.14
N SER A 289 16.04 37.54 12.82
CA SER A 289 17.17 37.77 11.87
C SER A 289 18.62 37.33 12.22
N SER A 290 19.20 36.31 11.58
CA SER A 290 19.94 36.23 10.28
C SER A 290 21.46 36.51 10.33
N HIS A 291 22.28 35.61 9.75
CA HIS A 291 23.39 35.86 8.79
C HIS A 291 24.33 34.64 8.63
N ARG A 292 24.85 34.47 7.40
CA ARG A 292 25.80 33.42 6.94
C ARG A 292 27.25 33.80 7.23
N VAL A 293 28.14 32.82 7.42
CA VAL A 293 29.58 32.92 7.12
C VAL A 293 30.11 31.59 6.56
N THR A 294 30.78 31.66 5.40
CA THR A 294 31.62 30.63 4.78
C THR A 294 33.04 30.68 5.35
N SER A 295 33.68 29.53 5.60
CA SER A 295 35.12 29.42 5.86
C SER A 295 35.68 28.08 5.34
N SER A 296 36.83 28.12 4.67
CA SER A 296 37.55 26.98 4.08
C SER A 296 38.59 26.39 5.02
N LEU A 297 38.66 25.06 5.23
CA LEU A 297 39.84 24.35 5.78
C LEU A 297 39.90 22.84 5.40
N MET A 298 41.08 22.43 4.87
CA MET A 298 41.83 21.16 5.01
C MET A 298 41.32 19.82 4.39
N LEU A 299 42.13 19.24 3.47
CA LEU A 299 42.01 17.88 2.90
C LEU A 299 42.83 16.85 3.73
N PRO A 300 42.29 15.66 4.08
CA PRO A 300 43.06 14.60 4.76
C PRO A 300 44.01 13.82 3.83
N ASN A 301 45.21 13.47 4.31
CA ASN A 301 46.27 12.75 3.59
C ASN A 301 45.87 11.28 3.29
N TRP A 302 45.56 10.99 2.03
CA TRP A 302 45.06 9.69 1.55
C TRP A 302 46.13 8.59 1.50
N ARG A 303 47.41 8.98 1.42
CA ARG A 303 48.55 8.06 1.26
C ARG A 303 48.85 7.24 2.53
N ASP A 304 48.74 7.86 3.70
CA ASP A 304 49.00 7.20 4.99
C ASP A 304 47.96 6.12 5.30
N ASP A 305 46.71 6.34 4.91
CA ASP A 305 45.60 5.45 5.22
C ASP A 305 45.74 4.04 4.58
N PHE A 306 46.36 3.98 3.38
CA PHE A 306 46.63 2.72 2.67
C PHE A 306 47.99 2.10 3.03
N LEU A 307 49.02 2.91 3.27
CA LEU A 307 50.38 2.39 3.38
C LEU A 307 50.83 2.11 4.82
N THR A 308 50.29 2.82 5.82
CA THR A 308 50.80 2.78 7.20
C THR A 308 49.77 2.36 8.24
N LYS A 309 48.47 2.65 8.04
CA LYS A 309 47.42 2.42 9.07
C LYS A 309 46.73 1.07 9.00
N THR A 310 46.73 0.41 7.84
CA THR A 310 45.92 -0.79 7.59
C THR A 310 46.80 -1.89 7.00
N VAL A 311 46.64 -3.13 7.48
CA VAL A 311 47.46 -4.28 7.06
C VAL A 311 47.05 -4.73 5.65
N TYR A 312 48.06 -5.06 4.84
CA TYR A 312 47.88 -5.64 3.51
C TYR A 312 47.75 -7.15 3.61
N HIS A 313 46.78 -7.72 2.88
CA HIS A 313 46.56 -9.16 2.77
C HIS A 313 46.42 -9.59 1.32
N THR A 314 46.77 -10.85 1.05
CA THR A 314 46.46 -11.52 -0.21
C THR A 314 45.00 -11.99 -0.22
N MET A 315 44.43 -12.21 -1.41
CA MET A 315 43.04 -12.68 -1.49
C MET A 315 42.83 -14.06 -0.87
N ALA A 316 43.84 -14.94 -0.90
CA ALA A 316 43.79 -16.22 -0.20
C ALA A 316 43.72 -16.03 1.31
N GLU A 317 44.58 -15.18 1.88
CA GLU A 317 44.62 -14.89 3.32
C GLU A 317 43.33 -14.28 3.85
N VAL A 318 42.68 -13.41 3.06
CA VAL A 318 41.41 -12.79 3.48
C VAL A 318 40.33 -13.84 3.78
N ASN A 319 40.36 -14.99 3.10
CA ASN A 319 39.39 -16.06 3.35
C ASN A 319 39.59 -16.79 4.69
N GLU A 320 40.80 -16.69 5.26
CA GLU A 320 41.20 -17.32 6.52
C GLU A 320 40.96 -16.43 7.74
N ILE A 321 40.60 -15.15 7.54
CA ILE A 321 40.32 -14.22 8.63
C ILE A 321 39.02 -14.61 9.36
N ASP A 322 39.13 -14.76 10.67
CA ASP A 322 38.04 -15.19 11.58
C ASP A 322 37.62 -14.09 12.58
N GLN A 323 38.21 -12.89 12.49
CA GLN A 323 37.94 -11.76 13.38
C GLN A 323 37.50 -10.51 12.61
N VAL A 324 36.73 -9.65 13.29
CA VAL A 324 36.25 -8.39 12.71
C VAL A 324 37.42 -7.46 12.53
N THR A 325 37.68 -7.04 11.29
CA THR A 325 38.85 -6.23 10.96
C THR A 325 38.66 -5.47 9.66
N THR A 326 39.56 -4.52 9.40
CA THR A 326 39.65 -3.81 8.13
C THR A 326 41.01 -4.09 7.51
N VAL A 327 41.04 -4.49 6.23
CA VAL A 327 42.26 -4.89 5.53
C VAL A 327 42.42 -4.18 4.18
N ILE A 328 43.64 -4.13 3.67
CA ILE A 328 43.95 -3.68 2.31
C ILE A 328 44.20 -4.89 1.42
N VAL A 329 43.57 -4.93 0.25
CA VAL A 329 43.86 -5.88 -0.82
C VAL A 329 44.19 -5.14 -2.11
N VAL A 330 45.01 -5.74 -2.97
CA VAL A 330 45.28 -5.21 -4.32
C VAL A 330 44.82 -6.25 -5.32
N GLY A 331 44.06 -5.83 -6.32
CA GLY A 331 43.58 -6.75 -7.34
C GLY A 331 42.98 -6.07 -8.55
N THR A 332 42.78 -6.87 -9.59
CA THR A 332 42.15 -6.47 -10.83
C THR A 332 40.70 -6.91 -10.83
N ILE A 333 39.77 -6.01 -11.19
CA ILE A 333 38.36 -6.35 -11.35
C ILE A 333 38.23 -7.21 -12.61
N LYS A 334 37.79 -8.46 -12.47
CA LYS A 334 37.67 -9.42 -13.59
C LYS A 334 36.29 -9.45 -14.20
N CYS A 335 35.27 -9.54 -13.37
CA CYS A 335 33.89 -9.39 -13.81
C CYS A 335 33.04 -8.73 -12.72
N ILE A 336 31.91 -8.19 -13.15
CA ILE A 336 30.80 -7.84 -12.27
C ILE A 336 29.98 -9.12 -12.09
N THR A 337 29.73 -9.51 -10.84
CA THR A 337 29.00 -10.74 -10.52
C THR A 337 27.58 -10.61 -11.04
N GLN A 338 27.20 -11.51 -11.95
CA GLN A 338 25.86 -11.56 -12.51
C GLN A 338 24.87 -12.12 -11.48
N GLY A 339 23.58 -11.86 -11.66
CA GLY A 339 22.51 -12.37 -10.78
C GLY A 339 22.39 -11.67 -9.42
N ILE A 340 23.16 -10.61 -9.17
CA ILE A 340 23.10 -9.80 -7.94
C ILE A 340 22.75 -8.35 -8.32
N GLU A 341 21.81 -7.74 -7.59
CA GLU A 341 21.41 -6.33 -7.79
C GLU A 341 22.61 -5.38 -7.61
N TRP A 342 22.89 -4.57 -8.64
CA TRP A 342 24.04 -3.65 -8.67
C TRP A 342 23.74 -2.25 -8.14
N PHE A 343 22.48 -1.95 -7.83
CA PHE A 343 22.06 -0.73 -7.17
C PHE A 343 21.02 -1.04 -6.11
N TYR A 344 20.80 -0.08 -5.23
CA TYR A 344 19.65 -0.07 -4.34
C TYR A 344 19.04 1.31 -4.36
N ASN A 345 17.73 1.37 -4.19
CA ASN A 345 17.06 2.64 -4.00
C ASN A 345 17.41 3.14 -2.59
N ALA A 346 17.87 4.38 -2.48
CA ALA A 346 18.26 4.97 -1.20
C ALA A 346 17.50 6.27 -0.95
N CYS A 347 17.16 6.55 0.30
CA CYS A 347 16.40 7.75 0.62
C CYS A 347 17.30 8.97 0.53
N LYS A 348 16.76 10.03 -0.06
CA LYS A 348 17.46 11.29 -0.32
C LYS A 348 17.99 11.97 0.95
N LYS A 349 17.34 11.78 2.10
CA LYS A 349 17.73 12.38 3.39
C LYS A 349 18.76 11.56 4.15
N CYS A 350 18.45 10.28 4.39
CA CYS A 350 19.23 9.38 5.25
C CYS A 350 20.36 8.65 4.49
N ASN A 351 20.31 8.60 3.16
CA ASN A 351 21.14 7.75 2.28
C ASN A 351 21.08 6.25 2.57
N LYS A 352 20.20 5.84 3.49
CA LYS A 352 19.94 4.44 3.80
C LYS A 352 18.97 3.85 2.78
N LYS A 353 19.02 2.53 2.65
CA LYS A 353 18.20 1.75 1.72
C LYS A 353 16.73 2.09 1.91
N VAL A 354 16.01 2.12 0.81
CA VAL A 354 14.56 2.14 0.82
C VAL A 354 14.03 0.81 0.34
N ILE A 355 12.86 0.45 0.82
CA ILE A 355 12.16 -0.76 0.39
C ILE A 355 10.94 -0.35 -0.42
N THR A 356 10.75 -1.04 -1.55
CA THR A 356 9.59 -0.85 -2.41
C THR A 356 8.39 -1.59 -1.81
N LYS A 357 7.37 -0.85 -1.40
CA LYS A 357 6.06 -1.41 -1.06
C LYS A 357 5.15 -1.24 -2.26
N HIS A 358 4.59 -2.35 -2.74
CA HIS A 358 3.61 -2.33 -3.81
C HIS A 358 2.23 -2.11 -3.23
N ILE A 359 1.61 -1.04 -3.71
CA ILE A 359 0.24 -0.63 -3.48
C ILE A 359 -0.47 -0.98 -4.79
N ALA A 360 -1.78 -1.21 -4.82
CA ALA A 360 -2.47 -1.07 -6.11
C ALA A 360 -3.54 0.00 -6.06
N SER A 361 -3.70 0.58 -7.24
CA SER A 361 -4.63 1.63 -7.59
C SER A 361 -5.50 1.10 -8.73
N GLU A 362 -6.75 1.50 -8.81
CA GLU A 362 -7.65 1.02 -9.88
C GLU A 362 -7.32 1.71 -11.22
N ILE A 363 -7.43 0.99 -12.35
CA ILE A 363 -7.27 1.61 -13.68
C ILE A 363 -8.51 2.46 -13.96
N PRO A 364 -8.33 3.72 -14.41
CA PRO A 364 -9.41 4.69 -14.61
C PRO A 364 -10.44 4.34 -15.68
N ASP A 365 -10.24 3.28 -16.44
CA ASP A 365 -11.17 2.86 -17.48
C ASP A 365 -12.38 2.10 -16.87
N GLY A 366 -12.32 1.52 -15.68
CA GLY A 366 -13.46 0.74 -15.16
C GLY A 366 -13.68 -0.57 -15.92
N SER A 367 -12.61 -1.16 -16.44
CA SER A 367 -12.50 -2.61 -16.57
C SER A 367 -12.09 -3.19 -15.22
N ASP A 368 -12.25 -4.51 -15.01
CA ASP A 368 -11.95 -5.14 -13.73
C ASP A 368 -10.46 -5.24 -13.36
N GLN A 369 -9.60 -4.42 -13.95
CA GLN A 369 -8.14 -4.48 -13.81
C GLN A 369 -7.59 -3.33 -12.95
N PHE A 370 -6.53 -3.61 -12.19
CA PHE A 370 -5.85 -2.65 -11.31
C PHE A 370 -4.45 -2.34 -11.84
N GLU A 371 -4.00 -1.11 -11.58
CA GLU A 371 -2.65 -0.63 -11.81
C GLU A 371 -1.87 -0.61 -10.48
N GLU A 372 -0.80 -1.40 -10.44
CA GLU A 372 0.07 -1.47 -9.28
C GLU A 372 0.90 -0.19 -9.13
N LYS A 373 0.75 0.55 -8.02
CA LYS A 373 1.56 1.73 -7.71
C LYS A 373 2.60 1.39 -6.66
N GLN A 374 3.86 1.67 -6.92
CA GLN A 374 4.97 1.41 -6.00
C GLN A 374 5.29 2.64 -5.14
N ILE A 375 5.51 2.46 -3.84
CA ILE A 375 6.14 3.47 -2.96
C ILE A 375 7.39 2.96 -2.28
N LEU A 376 8.13 3.91 -1.69
CA LEU A 376 9.48 3.73 -1.18
C LEU A 376 9.53 4.23 0.27
N GLU A 377 10.04 3.39 1.20
CA GLU A 377 10.17 3.68 2.64
C GLU A 377 11.64 3.55 3.09
N CYS A 378 12.21 4.53 3.82
CA CYS A 378 13.61 4.46 4.32
C CYS A 378 13.71 3.45 5.47
N THR A 379 14.70 2.55 5.42
CA THR A 379 14.95 1.56 6.48
C THR A 379 15.60 2.15 7.72
N ASN A 380 15.89 3.44 7.74
CA ASN A 380 16.54 4.12 8.86
C ASN A 380 15.50 4.64 9.84
N GLN A 381 15.50 4.09 11.06
CA GLN A 381 14.55 4.48 12.11
C GLN A 381 14.76 5.91 12.62
N SER A 382 15.94 6.52 12.39
CA SER A 382 16.18 7.93 12.68
C SER A 382 15.83 8.88 11.51
N CYS A 383 15.27 8.35 10.42
CA CYS A 383 14.78 9.16 9.30
C CYS A 383 13.28 9.39 9.46
N ASN A 384 12.89 10.58 9.93
CA ASN A 384 11.51 10.95 10.28
C ASN A 384 10.54 11.11 9.08
N GLU A 385 10.72 10.40 7.97
CA GLU A 385 9.89 10.55 6.75
C GLU A 385 9.42 9.18 6.24
N HIS A 386 8.10 8.97 6.13
CA HIS A 386 7.48 7.67 5.84
C HIS A 386 7.31 7.37 4.34
N VAL A 387 7.19 8.40 3.49
CA VAL A 387 7.31 8.28 2.03
C VAL A 387 8.53 9.06 1.60
N VAL A 388 9.50 8.37 1.03
CA VAL A 388 10.80 8.95 0.70
C VAL A 388 11.02 8.92 -0.80
N PHE A 389 11.47 10.04 -1.35
CA PHE A 389 12.03 10.01 -2.70
C PHE A 389 13.31 9.18 -2.67
N ALA A 390 13.28 8.08 -3.41
CA ALA A 390 14.46 7.27 -3.57
C ALA A 390 15.29 7.75 -4.76
N ILE A 391 16.59 7.72 -4.56
CA ILE A 391 17.57 7.94 -5.60
C ILE A 391 18.34 6.61 -5.71
N PRO A 392 18.40 5.98 -6.90
CA PRO A 392 19.25 4.83 -7.11
C PRO A 392 20.69 5.16 -6.70
N ARG A 393 21.30 4.26 -5.93
CA ARG A 393 22.68 4.35 -5.45
C ARG A 393 23.42 3.05 -5.75
N PHE A 394 24.70 3.14 -6.12
CA PHE A 394 25.47 1.95 -6.48
C PHE A 394 25.68 0.99 -5.30
N LYS A 395 25.60 -0.30 -5.62
CA LYS A 395 25.95 -1.47 -4.80
C LYS A 395 26.51 -2.54 -5.77
N ILE A 396 27.62 -2.23 -6.43
CA ILE A 396 28.13 -3.04 -7.55
C ILE A 396 28.87 -4.27 -7.00
N PRO A 397 28.44 -5.49 -7.34
CA PRO A 397 29.10 -6.72 -6.91
C PRO A 397 30.28 -7.06 -7.82
N LEU A 398 31.50 -6.95 -7.31
CA LEU A 398 32.73 -7.14 -8.07
C LEU A 398 33.36 -8.50 -7.76
N ARG A 399 33.87 -9.18 -8.79
CA ARG A 399 34.87 -10.25 -8.64
C ARG A 399 36.23 -9.64 -8.90
N VAL A 400 37.03 -9.55 -7.85
CA VAL A 400 38.38 -8.99 -7.90
C VAL A 400 39.36 -10.13 -7.76
N GLN A 401 40.36 -10.16 -8.63
CA GLN A 401 41.37 -11.21 -8.68
C GLN A 401 42.77 -10.67 -8.44
N ASP A 402 43.56 -11.40 -7.66
CA ASP A 402 44.99 -11.30 -7.61
C ASP A 402 45.62 -12.65 -8.01
N LYS A 403 46.91 -12.83 -7.76
CA LYS A 403 47.63 -14.09 -8.06
C LYS A 403 47.32 -15.24 -7.10
N THR A 404 46.72 -14.96 -5.96
CA THR A 404 46.43 -15.94 -4.90
C THR A 404 45.00 -16.43 -4.92
N GLY A 405 44.07 -15.64 -5.47
CA GLY A 405 42.68 -16.04 -5.56
C GLY A 405 41.76 -14.94 -6.06
N VAL A 406 40.48 -15.13 -5.76
CA VAL A 406 39.41 -14.20 -6.16
C VAL A 406 38.53 -13.90 -4.96
N LEU A 407 38.26 -12.61 -4.73
CA LEU A 407 37.32 -12.13 -3.73
C LEU A 407 36.07 -11.54 -4.37
N SER A 408 34.96 -11.67 -3.65
CA SER A 408 33.71 -10.98 -3.97
C SER A 408 33.60 -9.72 -3.12
N LEU A 409 33.57 -8.56 -3.76
CA LEU A 409 33.53 -7.25 -3.10
C LEU A 409 32.25 -6.49 -3.48
N THR A 410 31.78 -5.60 -2.61
CA THR A 410 30.67 -4.67 -2.91
C THR A 410 31.18 -3.23 -2.96
N LEU A 411 31.07 -2.60 -4.12
CA LEU A 411 31.44 -1.20 -4.33
C LEU A 411 30.21 -0.29 -4.21
N PHE A 412 30.25 0.65 -3.26
CA PHE A 412 29.13 1.54 -2.97
C PHE A 412 29.23 2.92 -3.65
N ASP A 413 28.07 3.56 -3.73
CA ASP A 413 27.77 4.81 -4.42
C ASP A 413 28.89 5.85 -4.55
N ARG A 414 29.44 6.34 -3.44
CA ARG A 414 30.39 7.46 -3.46
C ARG A 414 31.63 7.17 -4.30
N ASP A 415 32.18 5.96 -4.24
CA ASP A 415 33.41 5.64 -4.96
C ASP A 415 33.11 5.15 -6.38
N ALA A 416 32.00 4.43 -6.59
CA ALA A 416 31.53 4.08 -7.93
C ALA A 416 31.28 5.33 -8.81
N GLN A 417 30.64 6.37 -8.27
CA GLN A 417 30.39 7.62 -9.00
C GLN A 417 31.68 8.32 -9.44
N LYS A 418 32.74 8.29 -8.62
CA LYS A 418 34.03 8.89 -8.98
C LYS A 418 34.69 8.18 -10.17
N ILE A 419 34.63 6.85 -10.18
CA ILE A 419 35.27 6.04 -11.23
C ILE A 419 34.47 6.09 -12.53
N LEU A 420 33.15 5.90 -12.44
CA LEU A 420 32.26 5.85 -13.60
C LEU A 420 31.90 7.24 -14.14
N LYS A 421 32.15 8.30 -13.33
CA LYS A 421 31.78 9.69 -13.62
C LYS A 421 30.30 9.87 -13.98
N LYS A 422 29.46 8.97 -13.46
CA LYS A 422 28.01 8.91 -13.66
C LYS A 422 27.34 8.49 -12.36
N SER A 423 26.11 8.96 -12.16
CA SER A 423 25.29 8.51 -11.04
C SER A 423 24.62 7.17 -11.34
N ALA A 424 24.28 6.40 -10.30
CA ALA A 424 23.48 5.19 -10.48
C ALA A 424 22.10 5.52 -11.08
N LYS A 425 21.55 6.68 -10.72
CA LYS A 425 20.31 7.21 -11.33
C LYS A 425 20.44 7.34 -12.84
N GLU A 426 21.48 8.02 -13.34
CA GLU A 426 21.70 8.19 -14.79
C GLU A 426 21.79 6.84 -15.53
N LEU A 427 22.44 5.84 -14.91
CA LEU A 427 22.58 4.52 -15.52
C LEU A 427 21.27 3.73 -15.48
N VAL A 428 20.49 3.84 -14.40
CA VAL A 428 19.15 3.23 -14.31
C VAL A 428 18.18 3.87 -15.32
N ASP A 429 18.16 5.21 -15.42
CA ASP A 429 17.28 5.94 -16.34
C ASP A 429 17.52 5.51 -17.80
N LYS A 430 18.79 5.31 -18.21
CA LYS A 430 19.14 4.79 -19.55
C LYS A 430 18.65 3.37 -19.83
N ILE A 431 18.62 2.50 -18.82
CA ILE A 431 18.15 1.11 -18.99
C ILE A 431 16.63 1.09 -19.16
N LEU A 432 15.91 2.00 -18.49
CA LEU A 432 14.45 2.15 -18.63
C LEU A 432 14.04 2.61 -20.04
N ASP A 433 14.94 3.28 -20.77
CA ASP A 433 14.72 3.74 -22.15
C ASP A 433 14.99 2.66 -23.23
N GLY A 434 15.25 1.40 -22.85
CA GLY A 434 15.19 0.24 -23.76
C GLY A 434 16.50 -0.42 -24.15
N GLU A 435 17.59 -0.23 -23.40
CA GLU A 435 18.80 -1.05 -23.60
C GLU A 435 18.62 -2.48 -23.05
N THR A 436 18.98 -3.48 -23.85
CA THR A 436 18.78 -4.92 -23.55
C THR A 436 19.72 -5.51 -22.50
N ASN A 437 20.65 -4.71 -21.95
CA ASN A 437 21.65 -5.18 -20.99
C ASN A 437 21.23 -4.85 -19.55
N ILE A 438 21.04 -5.90 -18.73
CA ILE A 438 20.72 -5.81 -17.29
C ILE A 438 21.82 -5.08 -16.50
N PHE A 439 23.04 -5.05 -17.04
CA PHE A 439 24.18 -4.31 -16.51
C PHE A 439 24.59 -3.17 -17.46
N PRO A 440 24.84 -1.95 -16.94
CA PRO A 440 25.29 -0.82 -17.74
C PRO A 440 26.59 -1.13 -18.50
N ASN A 441 26.67 -0.75 -19.78
CA ASN A 441 27.89 -0.90 -20.58
C ASN A 441 29.08 -0.15 -19.96
N GLU A 442 28.82 0.93 -19.23
CA GLU A 442 29.81 1.68 -18.46
C GLU A 442 30.55 0.84 -17.42
N PHE A 443 30.00 -0.30 -16.99
CA PHE A 443 30.73 -1.19 -16.09
C PHE A 443 31.90 -1.91 -16.76
N LYS A 444 31.95 -1.94 -18.10
CA LYS A 444 33.16 -2.35 -18.83
C LYS A 444 34.35 -1.46 -18.48
N ASP A 445 34.10 -0.20 -18.11
CA ASP A 445 35.13 0.71 -17.64
C ASP A 445 35.67 0.31 -16.26
N LEU A 446 35.03 -0.60 -15.53
CA LEU A 446 35.57 -1.16 -14.28
C LEU A 446 36.37 -2.43 -14.52
N VAL A 447 35.99 -3.21 -15.54
CA VAL A 447 36.65 -4.47 -15.88
C VAL A 447 38.11 -4.19 -16.30
N ASP A 448 39.00 -5.08 -15.89
CA ASP A 448 40.45 -5.03 -16.09
C ASP A 448 41.16 -3.85 -15.42
N LYS A 449 40.44 -2.99 -14.69
CA LYS A 449 41.07 -1.98 -13.84
C LYS A 449 41.58 -2.58 -12.54
N LYS A 450 42.78 -2.13 -12.17
CA LYS A 450 43.48 -2.52 -10.96
C LYS A 450 43.35 -1.43 -9.90
N PHE A 451 43.04 -1.83 -8.68
CA PHE A 451 42.94 -0.92 -7.54
C PHE A 451 43.54 -1.54 -6.29
N ALA A 452 43.90 -0.68 -5.34
CA ALA A 452 44.01 -1.04 -3.94
C ALA A 452 42.66 -0.76 -3.25
N PHE A 453 42.12 -1.76 -2.56
CA PHE A 453 40.84 -1.70 -1.86
C PHE A 453 41.05 -1.83 -0.36
N LYS A 454 40.47 -0.91 0.41
CA LYS A 454 40.29 -1.05 1.85
C LYS A 454 38.91 -1.67 2.09
N ILE A 455 38.87 -2.86 2.66
CA ILE A 455 37.65 -3.65 2.84
C ILE A 455 37.35 -3.90 4.31
N ASP A 456 36.06 -3.91 4.65
CA ASP A 456 35.56 -4.25 5.98
C ASP A 456 35.17 -5.73 6.05
N ILE A 457 35.69 -6.42 7.06
CA ILE A 457 35.28 -7.77 7.44
C ILE A 457 34.43 -7.63 8.70
N ALA A 458 33.13 -7.51 8.51
CA ALA A 458 32.20 -7.25 9.61
C ALA A 458 31.80 -8.53 10.34
N ASN A 459 31.26 -8.38 11.57
CA ASN A 459 30.71 -9.48 12.36
C ASN A 459 29.66 -10.29 11.58
N PHE A 460 28.90 -9.61 10.71
CA PHE A 460 27.92 -10.24 9.84
C PHE A 460 28.57 -11.23 8.84
N ASN A 461 29.72 -10.87 8.27
CA ASN A 461 30.45 -11.73 7.32
C ASN A 461 30.89 -13.03 7.99
N LEU A 462 31.44 -12.91 9.20
CA LEU A 462 31.97 -14.04 9.96
C LEU A 462 30.86 -14.96 10.46
N LYS A 463 29.81 -14.39 11.08
CA LYS A 463 28.69 -15.17 11.65
C LYS A 463 27.87 -15.91 10.61
N ASN A 464 27.67 -15.32 9.43
CA ASN A 464 26.81 -15.90 8.39
C ASN A 464 27.61 -16.59 7.27
N ASN A 465 28.94 -16.69 7.39
CA ASN A 465 29.82 -17.14 6.33
C ASN A 465 29.55 -16.41 4.99
N TYR A 466 29.21 -15.12 5.08
CA TYR A 466 28.83 -14.31 3.92
C TYR A 466 30.07 -13.67 3.30
N LYS A 467 30.57 -14.26 2.20
CA LYS A 467 31.86 -13.93 1.56
C LYS A 467 31.80 -12.74 0.58
N PHE A 468 30.89 -11.79 0.79
CA PHE A 468 30.88 -10.48 0.10
C PHE A 468 31.33 -9.39 1.06
N PHE A 469 32.50 -8.81 0.82
CA PHE A 469 33.10 -7.80 1.69
C PHE A 469 32.83 -6.38 1.18
N THR A 470 32.63 -5.43 2.11
CA THR A 470 32.30 -4.04 1.76
C THR A 470 33.56 -3.25 1.48
N VAL A 471 33.64 -2.59 0.32
CA VAL A 471 34.72 -1.63 0.03
C VAL A 471 34.44 -0.32 0.78
N ILE A 472 35.30 0.03 1.72
CA ILE A 472 35.24 1.30 2.47
C ILE A 472 35.86 2.43 1.66
N LYS A 473 36.94 2.13 0.95
CA LYS A 473 37.74 3.08 0.17
C LYS A 473 38.57 2.36 -0.88
N LEU A 474 38.91 3.04 -1.96
CA LEU A 474 39.81 2.50 -2.99
C LEU A 474 40.69 3.59 -3.62
N THR A 475 41.78 3.17 -4.26
CA THR A 475 42.68 4.05 -5.03
C THR A 475 43.27 3.30 -6.24
N ASP A 476 43.45 4.03 -7.34
CA ASP A 476 44.14 3.62 -8.56
C ASP A 476 45.54 4.24 -8.69
N ASP A 477 46.07 4.90 -7.65
CA ASP A 477 47.41 5.50 -7.70
C ASP A 477 48.47 4.41 -7.93
N PRO A 478 49.17 4.44 -9.08
CA PRO A 478 50.19 3.45 -9.41
C PRO A 478 51.32 3.39 -8.37
N ALA A 479 51.62 4.50 -7.68
CA ALA A 479 52.65 4.52 -6.65
C ALA A 479 52.23 3.74 -5.40
N ILE A 480 50.98 3.93 -4.94
CA ILE A 480 50.44 3.18 -3.79
C ILE A 480 50.33 1.70 -4.13
N ILE A 481 49.79 1.37 -5.31
CA ILE A 481 49.64 -0.01 -5.78
C ILE A 481 51.01 -0.70 -5.86
N SER A 482 52.02 -0.04 -6.44
CA SER A 482 53.38 -0.56 -6.53
C SER A 482 54.00 -0.82 -5.15
N ASP A 483 53.81 0.10 -4.20
CA ASP A 483 54.34 -0.06 -2.84
C ASP A 483 53.64 -1.19 -2.06
N LEU A 484 52.33 -1.38 -2.25
CA LEU A 484 51.60 -2.51 -1.67
C LEU A 484 52.03 -3.86 -2.30
N GLU A 485 52.22 -3.91 -3.62
CA GLU A 485 52.68 -5.12 -4.30
C GLU A 485 54.13 -5.48 -3.96
N LYS A 486 54.97 -4.50 -3.61
CA LYS A 486 56.30 -4.79 -3.06
C LYS A 486 56.20 -5.49 -1.71
N LYS A 487 55.24 -5.13 -0.85
CA LYS A 487 55.01 -5.84 0.43
C LYS A 487 54.76 -7.34 0.19
N TYR A 488 53.95 -7.68 -0.83
CA TYR A 488 53.78 -9.08 -1.24
C TYR A 488 55.10 -9.73 -1.66
N LYS A 489 55.88 -9.09 -2.55
CA LYS A 489 57.08 -9.69 -3.16
C LYS A 489 58.19 -9.98 -2.15
N VAL A 490 58.11 -9.43 -0.94
CA VAL A 490 59.04 -9.74 0.16
C VAL A 490 58.70 -11.08 0.82
N GLU A 491 57.48 -11.60 0.67
CA GLU A 491 56.98 -12.75 1.46
C GLU A 491 56.80 -14.08 0.68
N GLN A 492 56.93 -14.14 -0.65
CA GLN A 492 56.83 -15.43 -1.40
C GLN A 492 57.79 -15.58 -2.61
N PRO A 493 58.40 -16.77 -2.83
CA PRO A 493 59.14 -17.13 -4.04
C PRO A 493 58.21 -17.46 -5.22
N SER A 494 58.69 -17.16 -6.42
CA SER A 494 57.98 -17.23 -7.71
C SER A 494 57.65 -18.65 -8.18
N SER A 495 56.37 -19.00 -8.25
CA SER A 495 55.73 -19.65 -9.41
C SER A 495 54.27 -19.92 -9.08
N LEU A 496 53.33 -19.39 -9.85
CA LEU A 496 51.97 -19.91 -9.97
C LEU A 496 51.35 -19.33 -11.25
N GLU A 497 50.82 -20.24 -12.05
CA GLU A 497 50.18 -19.97 -13.34
C GLU A 497 48.94 -19.08 -13.17
N SER A 498 48.70 -18.23 -14.15
CA SER A 498 47.53 -17.37 -14.21
C SER A 498 46.26 -18.23 -14.30
N PHE A 499 45.52 -18.34 -13.21
CA PHE A 499 44.12 -18.75 -13.27
C PHE A 499 43.33 -17.64 -13.94
N ASP A 500 42.73 -17.86 -15.10
CA ASP A 500 41.69 -16.96 -15.63
C ASP A 500 40.33 -17.56 -15.32
N VAL A 501 39.49 -16.78 -14.64
CA VAL A 501 38.15 -17.20 -14.24
C VAL A 501 37.13 -16.72 -15.25
N HIS A 502 36.41 -17.64 -15.90
CA HIS A 502 35.19 -17.35 -16.64
C HIS A 502 34.00 -17.21 -15.68
N CYS A 503 33.20 -16.17 -15.85
CA CYS A 503 31.98 -15.92 -15.06
C CYS A 503 30.92 -16.99 -15.45
N THR A 504 30.67 -18.01 -14.61
CA THR A 504 29.61 -19.04 -14.79
C THR A 504 28.55 -18.98 -13.68
N ASP A 505 27.28 -19.17 -14.08
CA ASP A 505 26.11 -19.19 -13.19
C ASP A 505 26.19 -20.37 -12.21
N SER A 506 26.48 -20.07 -10.94
CA SER A 506 26.39 -21.04 -9.85
C SER A 506 25.03 -20.90 -9.18
N GLN A 507 24.06 -21.73 -9.57
CA GLN A 507 22.90 -22.03 -8.73
C GLN A 507 23.34 -22.85 -7.51
N SER A 508 22.69 -22.60 -6.37
CA SER A 508 22.79 -23.26 -5.07
C SER A 508 23.90 -22.81 -4.10
N GLN A 509 23.64 -21.69 -3.45
CA GLN A 509 23.63 -21.67 -1.98
C GLN A 509 22.26 -21.11 -1.57
N ASP A 510 21.55 -21.80 -0.68
CA ASP A 510 20.21 -21.42 -0.25
C ASP A 510 20.15 -19.95 0.15
N MET A 511 19.31 -19.17 -0.54
CA MET A 511 18.98 -17.81 -0.14
C MET A 511 18.15 -17.87 1.15
N VAL A 512 18.84 -17.87 2.28
CA VAL A 512 18.21 -17.48 3.54
C VAL A 512 17.95 -15.98 3.45
N ASN A 513 16.68 -15.59 3.46
CA ASN A 513 16.27 -14.19 3.51
C ASN A 513 16.53 -13.66 4.94
N ILE A 514 17.80 -13.41 5.27
CA ILE A 514 18.24 -12.96 6.60
C ILE A 514 17.98 -11.45 6.71
N LYS A 515 17.28 -11.05 7.78
CA LYS A 515 17.10 -9.64 8.17
C LYS A 515 18.42 -8.87 8.06
N ASP A 516 18.40 -7.87 7.18
CA ASP A 516 19.51 -6.98 6.83
C ASP A 516 20.14 -6.36 8.09
N SER A 517 21.26 -6.95 8.53
CA SER A 517 22.16 -6.34 9.51
C SER A 517 23.03 -5.33 8.77
N ILE A 518 22.60 -4.07 8.70
CA ILE A 518 23.49 -2.97 8.30
C ILE A 518 24.01 -2.32 9.58
N SER A 519 25.30 -2.49 9.77
CA SER A 519 26.13 -2.00 10.86
C SER A 519 25.87 -0.55 11.22
N GLY A 520 25.79 -0.32 12.54
CA GLY A 520 26.13 0.94 13.15
C GLY A 520 27.64 1.08 13.25
N THR A 521 28.13 2.27 12.98
CA THR A 521 29.32 2.82 13.62
C THR A 521 28.98 4.24 14.03
N GLY A 522 28.84 4.43 15.33
CA GLY A 522 28.74 5.70 16.02
C GLY A 522 29.42 5.51 17.37
N GLU A 523 30.73 5.82 17.38
CA GLU A 523 31.58 6.24 18.49
C GLU A 523 31.71 5.32 19.75
N ASN A 524 32.85 4.62 19.79
CA ASN A 524 33.73 4.27 20.92
C ASN A 524 33.15 4.34 22.36
N GLU A 525 32.96 3.18 23.00
CA GLU A 525 33.90 2.63 24.00
C GLU A 525 33.48 1.19 24.38
N THR A 526 34.48 0.34 24.67
CA THR A 526 34.43 -1.12 24.86
C THR A 526 34.38 -1.46 26.38
N PRO A 527 34.30 -2.73 26.83
CA PRO A 527 33.11 -3.52 27.13
C PRO A 527 33.14 -4.09 28.58
N LEU A 528 32.30 -5.09 28.88
CA LEU A 528 32.56 -6.33 29.63
C LEU A 528 31.24 -7.16 29.57
N SER A 529 31.13 -8.47 29.41
CA SER A 529 31.93 -9.61 28.92
C SER A 529 31.13 -10.90 29.28
N VAL A 530 31.43 -12.03 28.62
CA VAL A 530 31.21 -13.46 29.06
C VAL A 530 29.83 -14.07 28.70
N SER A 531 29.70 -14.88 27.62
CA SER A 531 29.96 -16.35 27.42
C SER A 531 28.72 -17.21 27.82
N ASP A 532 28.33 -18.37 27.28
CA ASP A 532 28.90 -19.51 26.51
C ASP A 532 27.73 -20.26 25.78
N ILE A 533 27.83 -20.72 24.52
CA ILE A 533 28.20 -22.06 23.98
C ILE A 533 27.17 -23.21 24.14
N SER A 534 27.01 -23.96 23.02
CA SER A 534 26.60 -25.39 22.84
C SER A 534 25.13 -25.66 22.44
N THR A 535 24.71 -26.58 21.55
CA THR A 535 25.33 -27.56 20.60
C THR A 535 24.19 -28.26 19.81
N GLY A 536 24.47 -28.80 18.61
CA GLY A 536 23.79 -29.96 17.98
C GLY A 536 23.01 -29.68 16.67
N ARG A 537 23.46 -30.06 15.46
CA ARG A 537 23.40 -31.39 14.75
C ARG A 537 21.96 -31.96 14.67
N THR A 538 21.36 -32.45 13.58
CA THR A 538 21.66 -32.71 12.14
C THR A 538 20.33 -33.20 11.50
N LEU A 539 20.16 -33.09 10.17
CA LEU A 539 19.56 -34.08 9.23
C LEU A 539 18.45 -33.58 8.28
N LEU A 540 18.82 -33.71 7.00
CA LEU A 540 18.04 -33.64 5.76
C LEU A 540 17.11 -34.84 5.62
N GLN A 541 15.96 -34.66 4.94
CA GLN A 541 15.61 -35.53 3.82
C GLN A 541 14.56 -34.89 2.87
N ASN A 542 14.83 -35.12 1.59
CA ASN A 542 14.15 -34.69 0.37
C ASN A 542 12.82 -35.43 0.11
N GLU A 543 12.00 -34.87 -0.78
CA GLU A 543 11.39 -35.50 -1.99
C GLU A 543 10.32 -34.54 -2.55
N SER A 544 10.59 -33.73 -3.58
CA SER A 544 10.55 -33.99 -5.04
C SER A 544 9.17 -34.22 -5.68
N THR A 545 8.77 -33.20 -6.47
CA THR A 545 8.14 -33.25 -7.81
C THR A 545 6.68 -33.68 -8.01
N LYS A 546 5.90 -32.77 -8.62
CA LYS A 546 5.28 -32.97 -9.94
C LYS A 546 4.93 -31.64 -10.61
N LYS A 547 5.62 -31.36 -11.72
CA LYS A 547 5.25 -30.37 -12.76
C LYS A 547 4.40 -31.08 -13.81
N THR A 548 3.38 -30.41 -14.32
CA THR A 548 2.84 -30.65 -15.67
C THR A 548 2.51 -29.30 -16.31
N ASN A 549 3.28 -28.99 -17.36
CA ASN A 549 3.00 -27.97 -18.37
C ASN A 549 1.98 -28.55 -19.36
N ILE A 550 1.02 -27.75 -19.81
CA ILE A 550 0.46 -27.82 -21.17
C ILE A 550 0.29 -26.39 -21.69
N TYR A 551 0.97 -26.10 -22.79
CA TYR A 551 0.82 -24.92 -23.66
C TYR A 551 -0.22 -25.24 -24.75
N GLY A 552 -0.96 -24.24 -25.23
CA GLY A 552 -1.49 -24.27 -26.60
C GLY A 552 -2.83 -23.57 -26.86
N GLU A 553 -2.74 -22.39 -27.48
CA GLU A 553 -3.70 -21.75 -28.43
C GLU A 553 -4.99 -21.07 -27.91
N LEU A 554 -5.57 -20.06 -28.58
CA LEU A 554 -5.16 -18.81 -29.24
C LEU A 554 -6.48 -18.13 -29.67
N LYS A 555 -6.50 -16.79 -29.67
CA LYS A 555 -7.35 -15.85 -30.46
C LYS A 555 -8.75 -15.41 -29.97
N ARG A 556 -8.79 -14.11 -29.61
CA ARG A 556 -9.51 -12.95 -30.21
C ARG A 556 -11.05 -12.89 -30.26
N ASN A 557 -11.51 -11.66 -29.95
CA ASN A 557 -12.71 -10.92 -30.42
C ASN A 557 -14.03 -11.24 -29.69
N LEU A 558 -15.03 -10.36 -29.48
CA LEU A 558 -15.30 -8.96 -29.86
C LEU A 558 -16.42 -8.39 -28.94
N VAL A 559 -16.70 -7.10 -29.12
CA VAL A 559 -17.80 -6.21 -28.67
C VAL A 559 -19.23 -6.78 -28.67
N GLU A 560 -20.07 -6.38 -27.70
CA GLU A 560 -21.55 -6.19 -27.78
C GLU A 560 -22.00 -5.41 -26.51
N VAL A 561 -22.50 -4.15 -26.57
CA VAL A 561 -23.82 -3.63 -27.00
C VAL A 561 -24.99 -4.25 -26.22
N TYR A 562 -25.68 -3.44 -25.41
CA TYR A 562 -26.96 -3.78 -24.79
C TYR A 562 -28.10 -3.12 -25.57
N ASP A 563 -28.91 -3.95 -26.23
CA ASP A 563 -30.26 -3.58 -26.64
C ASP A 563 -31.23 -3.80 -25.47
N LEU A 564 -32.08 -2.79 -25.23
CA LEU A 564 -33.23 -2.85 -24.33
C LEU A 564 -34.47 -3.10 -25.18
N ASP A 565 -35.09 -4.27 -25.04
CA ASP A 565 -36.48 -4.46 -25.44
C ASP A 565 -37.41 -4.04 -24.30
N GLU A 566 -38.16 -2.97 -24.54
CA GLU A 566 -39.45 -2.77 -23.90
C GLU A 566 -40.37 -3.91 -24.34
N SER A 567 -41.11 -4.50 -23.40
CA SER A 567 -42.42 -5.05 -23.76
C SER A 567 -43.42 -4.97 -22.61
N PRO A 568 -44.70 -4.76 -22.96
CA PRO A 568 -45.67 -4.11 -22.11
C PRO A 568 -46.49 -5.11 -21.31
N GLY A 569 -47.06 -4.65 -20.19
CA GLY A 569 -47.99 -5.42 -19.41
C GLY A 569 -49.19 -5.88 -20.23
N ARG A 570 -49.66 -7.10 -19.94
CA ARG A 570 -51.09 -7.43 -19.93
C ARG A 570 -51.33 -8.69 -19.09
N SER A 571 -52.19 -8.49 -18.10
CA SER A 571 -52.97 -9.49 -17.40
C SER A 571 -53.78 -10.35 -18.38
N ALA A 572 -53.94 -11.65 -18.10
CA ALA A 572 -55.06 -12.42 -18.62
C ALA A 572 -55.48 -13.54 -17.65
N THR A 573 -56.75 -13.44 -17.29
CA THR A 573 -57.57 -14.30 -16.46
C THR A 573 -57.96 -15.61 -17.17
N LYS A 574 -58.48 -16.57 -16.38
CA LYS A 574 -59.00 -17.91 -16.70
C LYS A 574 -59.89 -18.02 -17.97
N PRO A 575 -60.03 -19.24 -18.55
CA PRO A 575 -60.72 -19.46 -19.82
C PRO A 575 -62.22 -19.78 -19.67
N ARG A 576 -63.03 -19.38 -20.66
CA ARG A 576 -64.27 -20.07 -21.10
C ARG A 576 -64.75 -19.57 -22.48
N GLN A 577 -64.93 -20.56 -23.37
CA GLN A 577 -65.88 -20.76 -24.49
C GLN A 577 -66.48 -19.56 -25.28
N ASP A 578 -66.31 -19.67 -26.61
CA ASP A 578 -67.11 -19.13 -27.74
C ASP A 578 -68.63 -19.42 -27.62
N PRO A 579 -69.56 -18.81 -28.43
CA PRO A 579 -69.37 -18.30 -29.80
C PRO A 579 -70.19 -17.03 -30.25
N THR A 580 -70.00 -16.67 -31.53
CA THR A 580 -70.95 -16.12 -32.55
C THR A 580 -71.18 -14.62 -32.79
N GLU A 581 -71.01 -14.29 -34.09
CA GLU A 581 -71.75 -13.34 -34.97
C GLU A 581 -71.43 -11.83 -35.00
N GLY A 582 -71.20 -11.32 -36.23
CA GLY A 582 -71.92 -10.14 -36.72
C GLY A 582 -71.15 -8.90 -37.24
N LEU A 583 -70.73 -8.94 -38.50
CA LEU A 583 -70.96 -7.92 -39.57
C LEU A 583 -70.45 -6.45 -39.47
N LYS A 584 -69.72 -6.07 -40.56
CA LYS A 584 -69.71 -4.78 -41.31
C LYS A 584 -69.10 -3.54 -40.60
N GLY A 585 -68.31 -2.68 -41.24
CA GLY A 585 -67.84 -2.54 -42.61
C GLY A 585 -67.17 -1.14 -42.79
N VAL A 586 -66.15 -1.10 -43.64
CA VAL A 586 -65.77 -0.05 -44.62
C VAL A 586 -65.73 1.43 -44.18
N SER A 587 -64.54 2.04 -44.20
CA SER A 587 -64.14 3.10 -45.18
C SER A 587 -62.93 3.92 -44.69
N GLU A 588 -61.79 3.75 -45.34
CA GLU A 588 -60.84 4.84 -45.67
C GLU A 588 -61.46 5.73 -46.77
N PRO A 589 -61.00 6.97 -47.09
CA PRO A 589 -59.58 7.37 -47.09
C PRO A 589 -59.27 8.86 -46.74
N THR A 590 -57.97 9.16 -46.77
CA THR A 590 -57.31 10.27 -47.51
C THR A 590 -56.48 11.27 -46.69
N LEU A 591 -55.19 11.29 -47.06
CA LEU A 591 -54.10 12.22 -46.77
C LEU A 591 -54.41 13.68 -47.11
N LEU A 592 -54.01 14.61 -46.23
CA LEU A 592 -53.52 15.95 -46.58
C LEU A 592 -52.50 16.47 -45.54
N VAL A 593 -51.30 16.77 -46.03
CA VAL A 593 -50.22 17.64 -45.49
C VAL A 593 -49.95 18.64 -46.65
N PRO A 594 -49.47 19.91 -46.51
CA PRO A 594 -48.75 20.58 -45.41
C PRO A 594 -49.19 22.03 -45.09
N LYS A 595 -48.59 22.66 -44.06
CA LYS A 595 -47.83 23.93 -44.22
C LYS A 595 -47.03 24.34 -42.97
N ILE A 596 -45.80 24.75 -43.27
CA ILE A 596 -44.77 25.38 -42.42
C ILE A 596 -44.94 26.92 -42.48
N GLU A 597 -44.28 27.59 -41.53
CA GLU A 597 -43.93 29.03 -41.36
C GLU A 597 -44.91 29.90 -40.55
N LYS A 598 -44.49 30.34 -39.36
CA LYS A 598 -43.44 31.34 -39.12
C LYS A 598 -42.79 31.17 -37.74
#